data_AF-A0A833G4W9-F1
#
_entry.id   AF-A0A833G4W9-F1
#
_cell.length_a   1.000
_cell.length_b   1.000
_cell.length_c   1.000
_cell.angle_alpha   90.00
_cell.angle_beta   90.00
_cell.angle_gamma   90.00
#
_symmetry.space_group_name_H-M   'P 1'
#
loop_
_entity.id
_entity.type
_entity.pdbx_description
1 polymer ?
#
loop_
_entity_poly.entity_id
_entity_poly.type
_entity_poly.pdbx_seq_one_letter_code
_entity_poly.pdbx_strand_id
1 'polypeptide(L)'
;MASGPIRKGRTLTSDPIDDPLRLDDQLCFAVYAAAQAFNRLYRPLLARLGLTYPQYLVLLVLWEQDGLSLGAIGDRLGLDSGTLTPLLK
;
A
#
# COMPACT_ATOMS: atom_id res chain seq x y z
N MET A 1 34.75 12.81 -44.45
CA MET A 1 34.07 14.12 -44.50
C MET A 1 32.69 13.85 -45.10
N ALA A 2 31.55 13.94 -44.43
CA ALA A 2 31.13 14.91 -43.42
C ALA A 2 30.34 14.23 -42.27
N SER A 3 30.64 14.68 -41.05
CA SER A 3 29.85 14.46 -39.84
C SER A 3 28.50 15.18 -39.98
N GLY A 4 27.40 14.43 -39.81
CA GLY A 4 26.08 15.01 -39.55
C GLY A 4 25.97 15.49 -38.10
N PRO A 5 25.22 16.58 -37.81
CA PRO A 5 25.24 17.23 -36.52
C PRO A 5 24.55 16.40 -35.44
N ILE A 6 25.26 16.23 -34.32
CA ILE A 6 24.74 15.75 -33.05
C ILE A 6 23.62 16.72 -32.62
N ARG A 7 22.37 16.25 -32.51
CA ARG A 7 21.31 17.02 -31.86
C ARG A 7 21.62 17.13 -30.37
N LYS A 8 22.31 18.20 -30.01
CA LYS A 8 22.55 18.66 -28.64
C LYS A 8 21.34 19.51 -28.22
N GLY A 9 20.74 19.19 -27.08
CA GLY A 9 19.84 20.12 -26.39
C GLY A 9 18.44 19.58 -26.11
N ARG A 10 18.31 18.78 -25.05
CA ARG A 10 17.17 18.94 -24.15
C ARG A 10 17.72 19.36 -22.80
N THR A 11 17.99 20.66 -22.66
CA THR A 11 18.15 21.31 -21.38
C THR A 11 16.76 21.27 -20.72
N LEU A 12 16.51 20.30 -19.84
CA LEU A 12 15.44 20.41 -18.87
C LEU A 12 16.00 21.27 -17.75
N THR A 13 15.86 22.58 -17.87
CA THR A 13 15.88 23.45 -16.69
C THR A 13 14.59 23.14 -15.94
N SER A 14 14.59 22.11 -15.10
CA SER A 14 13.49 21.91 -14.15
C SER A 14 13.68 22.91 -13.03
N ASP A 15 12.88 23.96 -13.00
CA ASP A 15 12.67 24.68 -11.75
C ASP A 15 12.26 23.63 -10.69
N PRO A 16 12.82 23.66 -9.46
CA PRO A 16 12.52 22.68 -8.42
C PRO A 16 11.03 22.65 -8.00
N ILE A 17 10.23 23.57 -8.54
CA ILE A 17 8.78 23.70 -8.33
C ILE A 17 7.99 22.78 -9.29
N ASP A 18 8.55 22.39 -10.44
CA ASP A 18 7.84 21.66 -11.52
C ASP A 18 8.39 20.25 -11.78
N ASP A 19 8.77 19.49 -10.74
CA ASP A 19 9.04 18.06 -10.90
C ASP A 19 7.73 17.25 -10.76
N PRO A 20 7.18 16.70 -11.86
CA PRO A 20 5.93 15.94 -11.83
C PRO A 20 6.02 14.64 -11.02
N LEU A 21 7.23 14.23 -10.61
CA LEU A 21 7.49 13.03 -9.82
C LEU A 21 7.76 13.32 -8.34
N ARG A 22 7.45 14.53 -7.85
CA ARG A 22 7.50 14.85 -6.42
C ARG A 22 6.57 13.93 -5.64
N LEU A 23 7.13 13.26 -4.63
CA LEU A 23 6.46 12.22 -3.85
C LEU A 23 5.19 12.73 -3.15
N ASP A 24 5.27 13.92 -2.56
CA ASP A 24 4.17 14.53 -1.81
C ASP A 24 2.95 14.89 -2.69
N ASP A 25 3.16 15.00 -4.01
CA ASP A 25 2.11 15.25 -5.00
C ASP A 25 1.50 13.95 -5.56
N GLN A 26 2.02 12.78 -5.16
CA GLN A 26 1.54 11.48 -5.65
C GLN A 26 0.41 10.91 -4.78
N LEU A 27 -0.77 10.68 -5.38
CA LEU A 27 -1.90 10.05 -4.69
C LEU A 27 -1.54 8.66 -4.14
N CYS A 28 -0.76 7.87 -4.86
CA CYS A 28 -0.35 6.54 -4.41
C CYS A 28 0.44 6.60 -3.09
N PHE A 29 1.26 7.65 -2.91
CA PHE A 29 2.01 7.86 -1.69
C PHE A 29 1.08 8.30 -0.55
N ALA A 30 0.14 9.19 -0.80
CA ALA A 30 -0.86 9.60 0.21
C ALA A 30 -1.67 8.40 0.73
N VAL A 31 -2.11 7.50 -0.16
CA VAL A 31 -2.83 6.27 0.21
C VAL A 31 -1.93 5.31 0.99
N TYR A 32 -0.69 5.10 0.55
CA TYR A 32 0.29 4.28 1.28
C TYR A 32 0.56 4.82 2.69
N ALA A 33 0.80 6.13 2.82
CA ALA A 33 1.06 6.79 4.09
C ALA A 33 -0.15 6.67 5.03
N ALA A 34 -1.36 6.83 4.51
CA ALA A 34 -2.59 6.61 5.27
C ALA A 34 -2.68 5.16 5.79
N ALA A 35 -2.46 4.16 4.94
CA ALA A 35 -2.48 2.76 5.36
C ALA A 35 -1.46 2.46 6.47
N GLN A 36 -0.25 3.03 6.40
CA GLN A 36 0.75 2.92 7.47
C GLN A 36 0.32 3.64 8.76
N ALA A 37 -0.35 4.79 8.63
CA ALA A 37 -0.89 5.51 9.79
C ALA A 37 -1.97 4.71 10.52
N PHE A 38 -2.86 4.02 9.80
CA PHE A 38 -3.85 3.12 10.41
C PHE A 38 -3.17 1.96 11.15
N ASN A 39 -2.16 1.32 10.56
CA ASN A 39 -1.42 0.25 11.24
C ASN A 39 -0.81 0.73 12.57
N ARG A 40 -0.17 1.91 12.57
CA ARG A 40 0.41 2.51 13.78
C ARG A 40 -0.64 2.87 14.82
N LEU A 41 -1.78 3.42 14.38
CA LEU A 41 -2.88 3.82 15.26
C LEU A 41 -3.47 2.61 16.00
N TYR A 42 -3.69 1.50 15.28
CA TYR A 42 -4.32 0.30 15.85
C TYR A 42 -3.36 -0.58 16.64
N ARG A 43 -2.05 -0.52 16.35
CA ARG A 43 -1.05 -1.36 17.03
C ARG A 43 -1.14 -1.35 18.56
N PRO A 44 -1.15 -0.19 19.27
CA PRO A 44 -1.24 -0.19 20.73
C PRO A 44 -2.60 -0.69 21.25
N LEU A 45 -3.68 -0.47 20.50
CA LEU A 45 -5.03 -0.89 20.88
C LEU A 45 -5.16 -2.42 20.84
N LEU A 46 -4.63 -3.02 19.77
CA LEU A 46 -4.70 -4.46 19.52
C LEU A 46 -3.62 -5.26 20.26
N ALA A 47 -2.53 -4.61 20.69
CA ALA A 47 -1.44 -5.26 21.43
C ALA A 47 -1.92 -6.01 22.68
N ARG A 48 -2.91 -5.46 23.40
CA ARG A 48 -3.49 -6.10 24.61
C ARG A 48 -4.21 -7.41 24.31
N LEU A 49 -4.66 -7.60 23.06
CA LEU A 49 -5.37 -8.79 22.59
C LEU A 49 -4.42 -9.75 21.85
N GLY A 50 -3.13 -9.41 21.71
CA GLY A 50 -2.19 -10.19 20.90
C GLY A 50 -2.50 -10.15 19.40
N LEU A 51 -3.23 -9.14 18.93
CA LEU A 51 -3.68 -9.05 17.54
C LEU A 51 -2.86 -8.04 16.73
N THR A 52 -2.74 -8.31 15.44
CA THR A 52 -2.29 -7.35 14.42
C THR A 52 -3.48 -6.68 13.72
N TYR A 53 -3.25 -5.54 13.07
CA TYR A 53 -4.30 -4.84 12.32
C TYR A 53 -4.93 -5.72 11.22
N PRO A 54 -4.16 -6.47 10.40
CA PRO A 54 -4.73 -7.42 9.45
C PRO A 54 -5.55 -8.55 10.09
N GLN A 55 -5.10 -9.13 11.22
CA GLN A 55 -5.89 -10.14 11.94
C GLN A 55 -7.22 -9.56 12.46
N TYR A 56 -7.21 -8.32 12.93
CA TYR A 56 -8.43 -7.62 13.33
C TYR A 56 -9.41 -7.47 12.14
N LEU A 57 -8.93 -7.15 10.94
CA LEU A 57 -9.79 -7.09 9.76
C LEU A 57 -10.42 -8.44 9.41
N VAL A 58 -9.67 -9.55 9.57
CA VAL A 58 -10.23 -10.91 9.41
C VAL A 58 -11.35 -11.15 10.42
N LEU A 59 -11.17 -10.76 11.68
CA LEU A 59 -12.22 -10.88 12.70
C LEU A 59 -13.46 -10.05 12.37
N LEU A 60 -13.30 -8.83 11.83
CA LEU A 60 -14.44 -8.02 11.37
C LEU A 60 -15.23 -8.73 10.26
N VAL A 61 -14.54 -9.33 9.29
CA VAL A 61 -15.17 -10.10 8.20
C VAL A 61 -15.94 -11.29 8.75
N LEU A 62 -15.34 -12.04 9.67
CA LEU A 62 -15.98 -13.21 10.29
C LEU A 62 -17.14 -12.83 11.23
N TRP A 63 -17.10 -11.64 11.84
CA TRP A 63 -18.22 -11.14 12.64
C TRP A 63 -19.44 -10.77 11.79
N GLU A 64 -19.22 -10.28 10.56
CA GLU A 64 -20.31 -10.00 9.61
C GLU A 64 -20.90 -11.31 9.07
N GLN A 65 -20.03 -12.27 8.72
CA GLN A 65 -20.43 -13.58 8.25
C GLN A 65 -19.43 -14.65 8.70
N ASP A 66 -19.89 -15.55 9.57
CA ASP A 66 -19.09 -16.67 10.04
C ASP A 66 -19.03 -17.82 9.01
N GLY A 67 -18.09 -18.74 9.17
CA GLY A 67 -17.93 -19.93 8.33
C GLY A 67 -17.38 -19.66 6.92
N LEU A 68 -16.81 -18.48 6.68
CA LEU A 68 -16.18 -18.15 5.40
C LEU A 68 -14.91 -18.97 5.15
N SER A 69 -14.71 -19.36 3.89
CA SER A 69 -13.46 -19.98 3.46
C SER A 69 -12.33 -18.95 3.45
N LEU A 70 -11.08 -19.43 3.54
CA LEU A 70 -9.89 -18.58 3.44
C LEU A 70 -9.87 -17.73 2.15
N GLY A 71 -10.32 -18.31 1.04
CA GLY A 71 -10.43 -17.60 -0.24
C GLY A 71 -11.46 -16.47 -0.18
N ALA A 72 -12.63 -16.73 0.39
CA ALA A 72 -13.67 -15.70 0.53
C ALA A 72 -13.24 -14.53 1.45
N ILE A 73 -12.48 -14.83 2.51
CA ILE A 73 -11.87 -13.80 3.36
C ILE A 73 -10.87 -12.97 2.55
N GLY A 74 -10.05 -13.62 1.73
CA GLY A 74 -9.09 -12.96 0.83
C GLY A 74 -9.76 -12.05 -0.19
N ASP A 75 -10.80 -12.55 -0.87
CA ASP A 75 -11.57 -11.76 -1.84
C ASP A 75 -12.19 -10.52 -1.19
N ARG A 76 -12.71 -10.64 0.04
CA ARG A 76 -13.31 -9.52 0.78
C ARG A 76 -12.28 -8.47 1.20
N LEU A 77 -11.07 -8.89 1.57
CA LEU A 77 -10.01 -8.01 2.04
C LEU A 77 -9.05 -7.55 0.93
N GLY A 78 -9.19 -8.08 -0.29
CA GLY A 78 -8.23 -7.86 -1.37
C GLY A 78 -6.85 -8.45 -1.08
N LEU A 79 -6.81 -9.56 -0.34
CA LEU A 79 -5.57 -10.25 0.06
C LEU A 79 -5.49 -11.62 -0.60
N ASP A 80 -4.31 -11.98 -1.08
CA ASP A 80 -4.05 -13.32 -1.59
C ASP A 80 -3.87 -14.34 -0.46
N SER A 81 -4.06 -15.62 -0.79
CA SER A 81 -3.92 -16.73 0.16
C SER A 81 -2.49 -16.85 0.75
N GLY A 82 -1.47 -16.43 0.01
CA GLY A 82 -0.07 -16.43 0.48
C GLY A 82 0.17 -15.40 1.58
N THR A 83 -0.57 -14.29 1.57
CA THR A 83 -0.59 -13.29 2.64
C THR A 83 -1.42 -13.74 3.85
N LEU A 84 -2.57 -14.38 3.63
CA LEU A 84 -3.47 -14.79 4.72
C LEU A 84 -3.01 -16.04 5.47
N THR A 85 -2.39 -17.01 4.79
CA THR A 85 -1.96 -18.28 5.41
C THR A 85 -1.01 -18.08 6.60
N PRO A 86 0.07 -17.27 6.53
CA PRO A 86 0.94 -17.03 7.69
C PRO A 86 0.27 -16.17 8.77
N LEU A 87 -0.76 -15.40 8.43
CA LEU A 87 -1.45 -14.48 9.33
C LEU A 87 -2.43 -15.21 10.26
N LEU A 88 -2.99 -16.33 9.80
CA LEU A 88 -4.02 -17.13 10.49
C LEU A 88 -3.51 -18.48 11.04
N LYS A 89 -2.18 -18.66 11.11
CA LYS A 89 -1.55 -19.75 11.86
C LYS A 89 -1.38 -19.34 13.31
#